data_AF-A0A3M0HWU3-F1
#
_entry.id   AF-A0A3M0HWU3-F1
#
_cell.length_a   1.000
_cell.length_b   1.000
_cell.length_c   1.000
_cell.angle_alpha   90.00
_cell.angle_beta   90.00
_cell.angle_gamma   90.00
#
_symmetry.space_group_name_H-M   'P 1'
#
loop_
_entity.id
_entity.type
_entity.pdbx_description
1 polymer ?
#
loop_
_entity_poly.entity_id
_entity_poly.type
_entity_poly.pdbx_seq_one_letter_code
_entity_poly.pdbx_strand_id
1 'polypeptide(L)'
;MNKTVVVLGATGQQGGAVAAALRADGWGVRAVVRDPSGDRARALSAVGVETVRGDLGDSESLRAAFSGAHGVFSVQPNSGQAGADVTNEDEVRFGAAVAETAEHCGVAHLVYSSAVTAGSTTGVAHLDTKSRIEAHVRDLDIAGTIIRPATFMELLVTPGTGLDRGHLSFLMRPDQAMQFIAVRDIGRIVAAVFGSPDRYVGRTMEIAGDALTGNDLAEHLTQAAGRTISYSRLPATLSAQDEVLGKLEALVDDGRLAGNANLDALRAEFPFLLRFDRWLAGPGAVLLAEALRASDTGIVLR
;
A
#
# COMPACT_ATOMS: atom_id res chain seq x y z
N MET A 1 -15.32 26.28 -3.35
CA MET A 1 -15.44 24.97 -2.68
C MET A 1 -14.12 24.26 -2.83
N ASN A 2 -13.61 23.60 -1.78
CA ASN A 2 -12.38 22.82 -1.91
C ASN A 2 -12.66 21.63 -2.83
N LYS A 3 -11.70 21.30 -3.70
CA LYS A 3 -11.76 20.11 -4.54
C LYS A 3 -11.87 18.88 -3.64
N THR A 4 -12.77 17.96 -3.98
CA THR A 4 -12.98 16.73 -3.20
C THR A 4 -12.30 15.55 -3.88
N VAL A 5 -11.54 14.77 -3.11
CA VAL A 5 -11.02 13.48 -3.55
C VAL A 5 -11.81 12.38 -2.85
N VAL A 6 -12.31 11.44 -3.65
CA VAL A 6 -12.90 10.20 -3.15
C VAL A 6 -11.79 9.20 -2.88
N VAL A 7 -11.81 8.58 -1.71
CA VAL A 7 -10.78 7.63 -1.27
C VAL A 7 -11.43 6.28 -1.00
N LEU A 8 -11.07 5.30 -1.82
CA LEU A 8 -11.41 3.89 -1.61
C LEU A 8 -10.46 3.29 -0.57
N GLY A 9 -10.92 2.30 0.19
CA GLY A 9 -10.09 1.64 1.20
C GLY A 9 -9.65 2.55 2.34
N ALA A 10 -10.37 3.65 2.61
CA ALA A 10 -10.02 4.66 3.61
C ALA A 10 -9.92 4.12 5.05
N THR A 11 -10.51 2.97 5.35
CA THR A 11 -10.41 2.28 6.65
C THR A 11 -9.26 1.28 6.72
N GLY A 12 -8.53 1.08 5.62
CA GLY A 12 -7.32 0.27 5.53
C GLY A 12 -6.04 1.13 5.57
N GLN A 13 -4.89 0.47 5.42
CA GLN A 13 -3.57 1.10 5.56
C GLN A 13 -3.35 2.23 4.54
N GLN A 14 -3.39 1.91 3.24
CA GLN A 14 -3.10 2.88 2.17
C GLN A 14 -4.16 3.98 2.09
N GLY A 15 -5.43 3.61 1.97
CA GLY A 15 -6.51 4.60 1.86
C GLY A 15 -6.59 5.50 3.09
N GLY A 16 -6.36 4.98 4.30
CA GLY A 16 -6.30 5.79 5.52
C GLY A 16 -5.16 6.81 5.50
N ALA A 17 -3.97 6.40 5.07
CA ALA A 17 -2.84 7.32 4.90
C ALA A 17 -3.09 8.39 3.83
N VAL A 18 -3.72 8.02 2.71
CA VAL A 18 -4.12 8.95 1.64
C VAL A 18 -5.16 9.95 2.16
N ALA A 19 -6.21 9.48 2.83
CA ALA A 19 -7.22 10.35 3.40
C ALA A 19 -6.61 11.35 4.40
N ALA A 20 -5.72 10.89 5.29
CA ALA A 20 -5.04 11.75 6.25
C ALA A 20 -4.15 12.80 5.57
N ALA A 21 -3.37 12.41 4.55
CA ALA A 21 -2.49 13.33 3.83
C ALA A 21 -3.27 14.38 3.05
N LEU A 22 -4.32 13.97 2.32
CA LEU A 22 -5.19 14.89 1.59
C LEU A 22 -5.87 15.90 2.53
N ARG A 23 -6.34 15.45 3.70
CA ARG A 23 -6.90 16.35 4.72
C ARG A 23 -5.89 17.35 5.24
N ALA A 24 -4.65 16.92 5.49
CA ALA A 24 -3.57 17.80 5.95
C ALA A 24 -3.25 18.89 4.89
N ASP A 25 -3.37 18.56 3.61
CA ASP A 25 -3.16 19.49 2.49
C ASP A 25 -4.42 20.32 2.13
N GLY A 26 -5.49 20.23 2.93
CA GLY A 26 -6.68 21.06 2.79
C GLY A 26 -7.72 20.58 1.78
N TRP A 27 -7.59 19.36 1.25
CA TRP A 27 -8.58 18.79 0.32
C TRP A 27 -9.90 18.44 1.03
N GLY A 28 -11.00 18.53 0.29
CA GLY A 28 -12.19 17.78 0.64
C GLY A 28 -11.88 16.28 0.49
N VAL A 29 -12.26 15.46 1.46
CA VAL A 29 -12.03 14.01 1.39
C VAL A 29 -13.33 13.29 1.67
N ARG A 30 -13.69 12.41 0.74
CA ARG A 30 -14.86 11.53 0.84
C ARG A 30 -14.40 10.08 0.88
N ALA A 31 -14.54 9.43 2.02
CA ALA A 31 -14.24 8.02 2.21
C ALA A 31 -15.45 7.15 1.82
N VAL A 32 -15.25 6.21 0.91
CA VAL A 32 -16.25 5.16 0.63
C VAL A 32 -16.09 4.05 1.64
N VAL A 33 -17.15 3.77 2.40
CA VAL A 33 -17.18 2.74 3.43
C VAL A 33 -18.43 1.88 3.29
N ARG A 34 -18.33 0.59 3.62
CA ARG A 34 -19.50 -0.32 3.58
C ARG A 34 -20.54 0.02 4.64
N ASP A 35 -20.06 0.40 5.83
CA ASP A 35 -20.89 0.80 6.96
C ASP A 35 -20.39 2.14 7.55
N PRO A 36 -21.06 3.26 7.26
CA PRO A 36 -20.74 4.57 7.83
C PRO A 36 -20.91 4.64 9.35
N SER A 37 -21.68 3.72 9.94
CA SER A 37 -21.89 3.67 11.38
C SER A 37 -20.77 2.93 12.12
N GLY A 38 -19.90 2.18 11.44
CA GLY A 38 -18.83 1.41 12.09
C GLY A 38 -17.74 2.28 12.74
N ASP A 39 -17.02 1.72 13.72
CA ASP A 39 -15.99 2.45 14.50
C ASP A 39 -14.94 3.15 13.62
N ARG A 40 -14.41 2.45 12.61
CA ARG A 40 -13.39 3.00 11.71
C ARG A 40 -13.94 4.14 10.85
N ALA A 41 -15.19 4.06 10.42
CA ALA A 41 -15.84 5.16 9.69
C ALA A 41 -16.06 6.36 10.61
N ARG A 42 -16.55 6.15 11.83
CA ARG A 42 -16.70 7.24 12.83
C ARG A 42 -15.37 7.92 13.15
N ALA A 43 -14.27 7.17 13.23
CA ALA A 43 -12.94 7.73 13.43
C ALA A 43 -12.52 8.65 12.27
N LEU A 44 -12.83 8.29 11.03
CA LEU A 44 -12.60 9.15 9.86
C LEU A 44 -13.45 10.43 9.94
N SER A 45 -14.74 10.30 10.25
CA SER A 45 -15.65 11.43 10.40
C SER A 45 -15.22 12.40 11.51
N ALA A 46 -14.69 11.88 12.63
CA ALA A 46 -14.20 12.68 13.74
C ALA A 46 -13.01 13.59 13.35
N VAL A 47 -12.25 13.24 12.31
CA VAL A 47 -11.15 14.06 11.76
C VAL A 47 -11.54 14.83 10.50
N GLY A 48 -12.85 14.95 10.23
CA GLY A 48 -13.42 15.80 9.18
C GLY A 48 -13.47 15.16 7.79
N VAL A 49 -13.30 13.84 7.68
CA VAL A 49 -13.52 13.10 6.43
C VAL A 49 -15.01 12.82 6.25
N GLU A 50 -15.57 13.12 5.09
CA GLU A 50 -16.95 12.74 4.76
C GLU A 50 -17.00 11.23 4.52
N THR A 51 -17.80 10.49 5.29
CA THR A 51 -18.00 9.05 5.05
C THR A 51 -19.31 8.82 4.29
N VAL A 52 -19.21 8.18 3.12
CA VAL A 52 -20.38 7.79 2.32
C VAL A 52 -20.47 6.28 2.23
N ARG A 53 -21.69 5.76 2.24
CA ARG A 53 -21.91 4.33 2.01
C ARG A 53 -21.61 3.99 0.55
N GLY A 54 -20.82 2.95 0.33
CA GLY A 54 -20.64 2.36 -0.99
C GLY A 54 -19.97 0.99 -0.94
N ASP A 55 -20.18 0.22 -1.99
CA ASP A 55 -19.65 -1.13 -2.18
C ASP A 55 -19.02 -1.25 -3.57
N LEU A 56 -17.86 -1.90 -3.66
CA LEU A 56 -17.15 -2.07 -4.93
C LEU A 56 -17.92 -2.96 -5.92
N GLY A 57 -18.84 -3.80 -5.43
CA GLY A 57 -19.76 -4.59 -6.25
C GLY A 57 -21.04 -3.88 -6.66
N ASP A 58 -21.30 -2.67 -6.14
CA ASP A 58 -22.51 -1.89 -6.42
C ASP A 58 -22.17 -0.60 -7.19
N SER A 59 -22.36 -0.67 -8.51
CA SER A 59 -22.06 0.44 -9.42
C SER A 59 -22.91 1.71 -9.17
N GLU A 60 -24.11 1.58 -8.62
CA GLU A 60 -24.97 2.73 -8.31
C GLU A 60 -24.42 3.46 -7.08
N SER A 61 -24.00 2.69 -6.07
CA SER A 61 -23.36 3.24 -4.88
C SER A 61 -22.04 3.95 -5.21
N LEU A 62 -21.23 3.41 -6.13
CA LEU A 62 -19.99 4.06 -6.58
C LEU A 62 -20.27 5.35 -7.33
N ARG A 63 -21.26 5.36 -8.25
CA ARG A 63 -21.67 6.58 -8.96
C ARG A 63 -22.14 7.66 -8.01
N ALA A 64 -22.96 7.30 -7.01
CA ALA A 64 -23.40 8.22 -5.98
C ALA A 64 -22.22 8.79 -5.18
N ALA A 65 -21.26 7.94 -4.80
CA ALA A 65 -20.07 8.35 -4.08
C ALA A 65 -19.15 9.27 -4.92
N PHE A 66 -19.08 9.07 -6.23
CA PHE A 66 -18.15 9.80 -7.11
C PHE A 66 -18.74 11.12 -7.64
N SER A 67 -20.04 11.34 -7.45
CA SER A 67 -20.72 12.55 -7.87
C SER A 67 -20.04 13.82 -7.32
N GLY A 68 -19.63 14.70 -8.24
CA GLY A 68 -18.96 15.97 -7.92
C GLY A 68 -17.52 15.85 -7.42
N ALA A 69 -16.91 14.66 -7.47
CA ALA A 69 -15.53 14.46 -7.09
C ALA A 69 -14.56 15.06 -8.12
N HIS A 70 -13.49 15.69 -7.64
CA HIS A 70 -12.38 16.12 -8.49
C HIS A 70 -11.43 14.96 -8.81
N GLY A 71 -11.14 14.12 -7.82
CA GLY A 71 -10.22 13.00 -7.97
C GLY A 71 -10.71 11.74 -7.28
N VAL A 72 -10.18 10.60 -7.67
CA VAL A 72 -10.44 9.29 -7.05
C VAL A 72 -9.12 8.59 -6.76
N PHE A 73 -8.89 8.20 -5.51
CA PHE A 73 -7.82 7.27 -5.15
C PHE A 73 -8.38 5.83 -5.08
N SER A 74 -7.88 4.98 -5.96
CA SER A 74 -8.33 3.60 -6.16
C SER A 74 -7.33 2.60 -5.57
N VAL A 75 -7.82 1.76 -4.65
CA VAL A 75 -7.11 0.61 -4.09
C VAL A 75 -8.15 -0.46 -3.75
N GLN A 76 -7.85 -1.73 -4.05
CA GLN A 76 -8.76 -2.86 -3.83
C GLN A 76 -8.23 -3.79 -2.74
N PRO A 77 -9.12 -4.49 -2.01
CA PRO A 77 -8.73 -5.73 -1.35
C PRO A 77 -8.28 -6.75 -2.40
N ASN A 78 -7.32 -7.61 -2.04
CA ASN A 78 -6.85 -8.68 -2.91
C ASN A 78 -7.01 -10.04 -2.23
N SER A 79 -6.99 -11.12 -3.02
CA SER A 79 -7.26 -12.48 -2.52
C SER A 79 -6.13 -13.04 -1.62
N GLY A 80 -4.93 -12.45 -1.67
CA GLY A 80 -3.83 -12.79 -0.78
C GLY A 80 -3.95 -12.14 0.61
N GLN A 81 -4.88 -11.18 0.78
CA GLN A 81 -5.08 -10.50 2.05
C GLN A 81 -5.99 -11.33 2.97
N ALA A 82 -5.50 -11.66 4.17
CA ALA A 82 -6.25 -12.46 5.13
C ALA A 82 -7.60 -11.80 5.50
N GLY A 83 -8.69 -12.56 5.41
CA GLY A 83 -10.05 -12.12 5.76
C GLY A 83 -10.66 -11.10 4.79
N ALA A 84 -10.12 -10.97 3.57
CA ALA A 84 -10.71 -10.10 2.56
C ALA A 84 -11.94 -10.71 1.87
N ASP A 85 -12.07 -12.04 1.84
CA ASP A 85 -13.15 -12.78 1.17
C ASP A 85 -13.41 -12.32 -0.28
N VAL A 86 -12.34 -12.10 -1.04
CA VAL A 86 -12.39 -11.70 -2.47
C VAL A 86 -11.58 -12.66 -3.34
N THR A 87 -12.06 -12.93 -4.55
CA THR A 87 -11.30 -13.68 -5.56
C THR A 87 -10.39 -12.74 -6.37
N ASN A 88 -9.47 -13.32 -7.15
CA ASN A 88 -8.66 -12.54 -8.10
C ASN A 88 -9.51 -11.82 -9.16
N GLU A 89 -10.58 -12.47 -9.62
CA GLU A 89 -11.50 -11.87 -10.57
C GLU A 89 -12.34 -10.76 -9.94
N ASP A 90 -12.67 -10.87 -8.64
CA ASP A 90 -13.31 -9.79 -7.91
C ASP A 90 -12.40 -8.56 -7.81
N GLU A 91 -11.11 -8.73 -7.49
CA GLU A 91 -10.15 -7.61 -7.45
C GLU A 91 -10.10 -6.89 -8.80
N VAL A 92 -9.99 -7.64 -9.91
CA VAL A 92 -9.96 -7.06 -11.27
C VAL A 92 -11.27 -6.36 -11.59
N ARG A 93 -12.41 -7.00 -11.32
CA ARG A 93 -13.74 -6.43 -11.55
C ARG A 93 -13.96 -5.15 -10.75
N PHE A 94 -13.54 -5.11 -9.48
CA PHE A 94 -13.63 -3.93 -8.64
C PHE A 94 -12.72 -2.80 -9.12
N GLY A 95 -11.48 -3.13 -9.53
CA GLY A 95 -10.56 -2.15 -10.11
C GLY A 95 -11.11 -1.50 -11.38
N ALA A 96 -11.63 -2.32 -12.29
CA ALA A 96 -12.29 -1.86 -13.51
C ALA A 96 -13.52 -1.00 -13.22
N ALA A 97 -14.44 -1.49 -12.37
CA ALA A 97 -15.66 -0.76 -12.04
C ALA A 97 -15.38 0.62 -11.42
N VAL A 98 -14.34 0.74 -10.58
CA VAL A 98 -13.91 2.04 -10.04
C VAL A 98 -13.41 2.97 -11.14
N ALA A 99 -12.57 2.47 -12.05
CA ALA A 99 -12.00 3.27 -13.13
C ALA A 99 -13.08 3.73 -14.13
N GLU A 100 -13.95 2.83 -14.58
CA GLU A 100 -15.09 3.12 -15.46
C GLU A 100 -16.06 4.11 -14.80
N THR A 101 -16.35 3.95 -13.50
CA THR A 101 -17.22 4.88 -12.77
C THR A 101 -16.58 6.26 -12.66
N ALA A 102 -15.26 6.34 -12.45
CA ALA A 102 -14.55 7.61 -12.42
C ALA A 102 -14.62 8.34 -13.77
N GLU A 103 -14.41 7.62 -14.89
CA GLU A 103 -14.58 8.16 -16.24
C GLU A 103 -16.02 8.63 -16.47
N HIS A 104 -17.00 7.78 -16.20
CA HIS A 104 -18.42 8.09 -16.39
C HIS A 104 -18.89 9.31 -15.58
N CYS A 105 -18.37 9.49 -14.37
CA CYS A 105 -18.68 10.64 -13.52
C CYS A 105 -17.87 11.91 -13.88
N GLY A 106 -16.99 11.85 -14.87
CA GLY A 106 -16.15 12.98 -15.28
C GLY A 106 -15.13 13.39 -14.22
N VAL A 107 -14.59 12.43 -13.47
CA VAL A 107 -13.53 12.67 -12.49
C VAL A 107 -12.29 13.20 -13.21
N ALA A 108 -11.72 14.30 -12.71
CA ALA A 108 -10.62 14.98 -13.37
C ALA A 108 -9.27 14.28 -13.21
N HIS A 109 -9.09 13.41 -12.20
CA HIS A 109 -7.86 12.65 -11.98
C HIS A 109 -8.12 11.34 -11.23
N LEU A 110 -7.73 10.21 -11.80
CA LEU A 110 -7.70 8.90 -11.14
C LEU A 110 -6.28 8.56 -10.71
N VAL A 111 -6.07 8.25 -9.43
CA VAL A 111 -4.80 7.70 -8.94
C VAL A 111 -5.03 6.25 -8.51
N TYR A 112 -4.39 5.31 -9.21
CA TYR A 112 -4.51 3.88 -8.94
C TYR A 112 -3.28 3.35 -8.19
N SER A 113 -3.51 2.67 -7.07
CA SER A 113 -2.47 1.92 -6.36
C SER A 113 -2.35 0.49 -6.87
N SER A 114 -1.29 0.25 -7.64
CA SER A 114 -0.84 -1.05 -8.12
C SER A 114 0.21 -1.64 -7.14
N ALA A 115 1.23 -2.35 -7.65
CA ALA A 115 2.35 -2.91 -6.90
C ALA A 115 3.61 -3.00 -7.78
N VAL A 116 4.80 -3.04 -7.16
CA VAL A 116 6.09 -3.15 -7.88
C VAL A 116 6.21 -4.34 -8.81
N THR A 117 5.49 -5.43 -8.56
CA THR A 117 5.52 -6.63 -9.42
C THR A 117 4.72 -6.50 -10.71
N ALA A 118 3.89 -5.46 -10.84
CA ALA A 118 3.04 -5.24 -12.00
C ALA A 118 3.86 -4.94 -13.27
N GLY A 119 3.35 -5.38 -14.42
CA GLY A 119 4.05 -5.31 -15.70
C GLY A 119 4.90 -6.54 -16.03
N SER A 120 4.94 -7.55 -15.16
CA SER A 120 5.52 -8.86 -15.44
C SER A 120 4.61 -9.98 -14.91
N THR A 121 4.66 -11.17 -15.53
CA THR A 121 3.92 -12.34 -15.03
C THR A 121 4.69 -12.97 -13.88
N THR A 122 4.12 -12.90 -12.68
CA THR A 122 4.74 -13.39 -11.44
C THR A 122 4.46 -14.86 -11.19
N GLY A 123 3.35 -15.40 -11.72
CA GLY A 123 2.86 -16.74 -11.39
C GLY A 123 2.18 -16.81 -10.02
N VAL A 124 2.01 -15.66 -9.36
CA VAL A 124 1.24 -15.47 -8.13
C VAL A 124 -0.01 -14.67 -8.50
N ALA A 125 -1.14 -15.36 -8.54
CA ALA A 125 -2.34 -14.83 -9.19
C ALA A 125 -2.81 -13.46 -8.66
N HIS A 126 -2.72 -13.21 -7.35
CA HIS A 126 -3.13 -11.94 -6.73
C HIS A 126 -2.15 -10.77 -6.94
N LEU A 127 -0.94 -11.05 -7.43
CA LEU A 127 0.01 -10.03 -7.88
C LEU A 127 -0.22 -9.70 -9.36
N ASP A 128 -0.62 -10.68 -10.16
CA ASP A 128 -0.85 -10.53 -11.60
C ASP A 128 -2.15 -9.75 -11.92
N THR A 129 -3.11 -9.71 -10.98
CA THR A 129 -4.36 -8.92 -11.11
C THR A 129 -4.11 -7.44 -11.37
N LYS A 130 -3.10 -6.85 -10.73
CA LYS A 130 -2.81 -5.41 -10.79
C LYS A 130 -2.39 -4.98 -12.20
N SER A 131 -1.62 -5.80 -12.91
CA SER A 131 -1.27 -5.56 -14.31
C SER A 131 -2.52 -5.48 -15.21
N ARG A 132 -3.55 -6.29 -14.95
CA ARG A 132 -4.82 -6.28 -15.69
C ARG A 132 -5.62 -4.99 -15.40
N ILE A 133 -5.65 -4.57 -14.14
CA ILE A 133 -6.31 -3.31 -13.74
C ILE A 133 -5.56 -2.10 -14.34
N GLU A 134 -4.23 -2.10 -14.32
CA GLU A 134 -3.45 -1.04 -14.94
C GLU A 134 -3.70 -0.93 -16.45
N ALA A 135 -3.79 -2.06 -17.16
CA ALA A 135 -4.12 -2.06 -18.59
C ALA A 135 -5.49 -1.41 -18.82
N HIS A 136 -6.49 -1.82 -18.04
CA HIS A 136 -7.83 -1.25 -18.13
C HIS A 136 -7.85 0.26 -17.84
N VAL A 137 -7.15 0.73 -16.79
CA VAL A 137 -7.03 2.16 -16.49
C VAL A 137 -6.41 2.96 -17.65
N ARG A 138 -5.46 2.37 -18.39
CA ARG A 138 -4.82 3.03 -19.55
C ARG A 138 -5.71 3.09 -20.79
N ASP A 139 -6.68 2.18 -20.90
CA ASP A 139 -7.60 2.11 -22.04
C ASP A 139 -8.77 3.11 -21.94
N LEU A 140 -8.98 3.72 -20.77
CA LEU A 140 -10.03 4.70 -20.50
C LEU A 140 -9.60 6.13 -20.87
N ASP A 141 -10.56 6.98 -21.24
CA ASP A 141 -10.38 8.40 -21.48
C ASP A 141 -10.48 9.20 -20.17
N ILE A 142 -9.61 8.85 -19.22
CA ILE A 142 -9.46 9.54 -17.94
C ILE A 142 -7.99 9.88 -17.69
N ALA A 143 -7.76 11.06 -17.13
CA ALA A 143 -6.44 11.44 -16.65
C ALA A 143 -6.03 10.53 -15.47
N GLY A 144 -5.23 9.50 -15.76
CA GLY A 144 -4.79 8.50 -14.79
C GLY A 144 -3.34 8.65 -14.36
N THR A 145 -3.04 8.37 -13.09
CA THR A 145 -1.68 8.13 -12.58
C THR A 145 -1.65 6.78 -11.88
N ILE A 146 -0.65 5.97 -12.15
CA ILE A 146 -0.47 4.68 -11.49
C ILE A 146 0.73 4.79 -10.55
N ILE A 147 0.54 4.42 -9.28
CA ILE A 147 1.64 4.24 -8.34
C ILE A 147 1.84 2.74 -8.05
N ARG A 148 3.09 2.32 -7.93
CA ARG A 148 3.51 0.96 -7.62
C ARG A 148 4.35 0.99 -6.33
N PRO A 149 3.71 0.89 -5.17
CA PRO A 149 4.42 0.87 -3.90
C PRO A 149 5.33 -0.35 -3.77
N ALA A 150 6.53 -0.14 -3.23
CA ALA A 150 7.39 -1.19 -2.71
C ALA A 150 6.78 -1.83 -1.46
N THR A 151 7.47 -2.82 -0.88
CA THR A 151 7.01 -3.51 0.33
C THR A 151 6.87 -2.54 1.50
N PHE A 152 5.80 -2.66 2.28
CA PHE A 152 5.53 -1.74 3.38
C PHE A 152 6.49 -1.97 4.54
N MET A 153 7.04 -0.90 5.11
CA MET A 153 7.86 -0.97 6.33
C MET A 153 7.08 -1.58 7.51
N GLU A 154 5.77 -1.35 7.53
CA GLU A 154 4.82 -1.88 8.52
C GLU A 154 4.85 -3.43 8.60
N LEU A 155 5.13 -4.13 7.49
CA LEU A 155 5.21 -5.59 7.47
C LEU A 155 6.39 -6.12 8.27
N LEU A 156 7.48 -5.35 8.37
CA LEU A 156 8.71 -5.74 9.08
C LEU A 156 8.54 -5.75 10.60
N VAL A 157 7.50 -5.07 11.11
CA VAL A 157 7.17 -4.97 12.54
C VAL A 157 5.76 -5.46 12.82
N THR A 158 5.25 -6.38 12.01
CA THR A 158 3.99 -7.06 12.33
C THR A 158 4.23 -8.10 13.44
N PRO A 159 3.32 -8.25 14.43
CA PRO A 159 3.38 -9.35 15.39
C PRO A 159 3.50 -10.72 14.70
N GLY A 160 4.31 -11.61 15.28
CA GLY A 160 4.58 -12.95 14.71
C GLY A 160 5.79 -13.03 13.76
N THR A 161 6.45 -11.91 13.45
CA THR A 161 7.73 -11.87 12.70
C THR A 161 8.94 -12.42 13.47
N GLY A 162 8.78 -12.69 14.77
CA GLY A 162 9.81 -13.17 15.69
C GLY A 162 10.48 -12.07 16.53
N LEU A 163 10.10 -10.81 16.35
CA LEU A 163 10.76 -9.66 17.00
C LEU A 163 10.67 -9.73 18.53
N ASP A 164 9.61 -10.30 19.06
CA ASP A 164 9.40 -10.61 20.47
C ASP A 164 10.54 -11.50 21.04
N ARG A 165 11.08 -12.40 20.21
CA ARG A 165 12.19 -13.32 20.51
C ARG A 165 13.58 -12.79 20.14
N GLY A 166 13.70 -11.54 19.70
CA GLY A 166 14.99 -10.96 19.31
C GLY A 166 15.46 -11.38 17.90
N HIS A 167 14.52 -11.67 17.01
CA HIS A 167 14.81 -12.13 15.66
C HIS A 167 13.79 -11.59 14.64
N LEU A 168 14.20 -11.31 13.41
CA LEU A 168 13.30 -11.05 12.30
C LEU A 168 13.51 -12.13 11.24
N SER A 169 12.43 -12.81 10.86
CA SER A 169 12.42 -13.72 9.71
C SER A 169 11.62 -13.11 8.56
N PHE A 170 12.24 -12.98 7.38
CA PHE A 170 11.60 -12.35 6.21
C PHE A 170 12.08 -12.95 4.86
N LEU A 171 11.54 -12.45 3.74
CA LEU A 171 11.66 -13.09 2.42
C LEU A 171 13.06 -13.08 1.80
N MET A 172 13.88 -12.06 2.09
CA MET A 172 15.14 -11.83 1.38
C MET A 172 16.32 -12.59 2.01
N ARG A 173 17.35 -12.88 1.22
CA ARG A 173 18.65 -13.34 1.76
C ARG A 173 19.30 -12.22 2.60
N PRO A 174 20.11 -12.55 3.63
CA PRO A 174 20.68 -11.56 4.53
C PRO A 174 21.47 -10.42 3.85
N ASP A 175 22.14 -10.73 2.75
CA ASP A 175 22.99 -9.82 1.96
C ASP A 175 22.27 -9.21 0.74
N GLN A 176 21.01 -9.57 0.50
CA GLN A 176 20.25 -9.09 -0.65
C GLN A 176 19.44 -7.85 -0.29
N ALA A 177 19.60 -6.79 -1.06
CA ALA A 177 18.82 -5.57 -0.90
C ALA A 177 17.38 -5.72 -1.41
N MET A 178 16.46 -5.11 -0.68
CA MET A 178 15.04 -4.98 -1.03
C MET A 178 14.56 -3.57 -0.68
N GLN A 179 13.65 -3.03 -1.49
CA GLN A 179 13.09 -1.70 -1.32
C GLN A 179 11.86 -1.71 -0.43
N PHE A 180 11.75 -0.68 0.41
CA PHE A 180 10.67 -0.51 1.37
C PHE A 180 10.08 0.89 1.30
N ILE A 181 8.79 1.02 1.62
CA ILE A 181 8.11 2.30 1.75
C ILE A 181 7.25 2.35 3.02
N ALA A 182 7.24 3.50 3.69
CA ALA A 182 6.28 3.75 4.76
C ALA A 182 4.88 3.98 4.15
N VAL A 183 3.84 3.32 4.68
CA VAL A 183 2.46 3.54 4.21
C VAL A 183 2.05 5.01 4.29
N ARG A 184 2.54 5.73 5.31
CA ARG A 184 2.34 7.18 5.45
C ARG A 184 2.84 7.97 4.23
N ASP A 185 3.98 7.58 3.66
CA ASP A 185 4.56 8.30 2.53
C ASP A 185 3.82 8.02 1.22
N ILE A 186 3.21 6.84 1.07
CA ILE A 186 2.26 6.58 -0.03
C ILE A 186 1.15 7.65 -0.02
N GLY A 187 0.56 7.90 1.16
CA GLY A 187 -0.47 8.93 1.32
C GLY A 187 -0.02 10.32 0.87
N ARG A 188 1.19 10.71 1.27
CA ARG A 188 1.76 12.03 0.95
C ARG A 188 2.15 12.16 -0.52
N ILE A 189 2.65 11.09 -1.14
CA ILE A 189 2.90 11.04 -2.58
C ILE A 189 1.59 11.22 -3.34
N VAL A 190 0.53 10.49 -2.96
CA VAL A 190 -0.79 10.60 -3.61
C VAL A 190 -1.35 12.02 -3.48
N ALA A 191 -1.24 12.65 -2.30
CA ALA A 191 -1.66 14.04 -2.12
C ALA A 191 -0.88 15.00 -3.03
N ALA A 192 0.44 14.83 -3.16
CA ALA A 192 1.26 15.60 -4.10
C ALA A 192 0.88 15.34 -5.57
N VAL A 193 0.51 14.10 -5.92
CA VAL A 193 0.03 13.73 -7.26
C VAL A 193 -1.24 14.50 -7.62
N PHE A 194 -2.24 14.52 -6.72
CA PHE A 194 -3.45 15.32 -6.93
C PHE A 194 -3.19 16.83 -6.93
N GLY A 195 -2.19 17.29 -6.17
CA GLY A 195 -1.78 18.69 -6.10
C GLY A 195 -1.03 19.20 -7.33
N SER A 196 -0.59 18.33 -8.23
CA SER A 196 0.22 18.72 -9.40
C SER A 196 -0.08 17.83 -10.62
N PRO A 197 -1.33 17.79 -11.12
CA PRO A 197 -1.74 16.89 -12.19
C PRO A 197 -0.88 17.03 -13.46
N ASP A 198 -0.48 18.25 -13.83
CA ASP A 198 0.38 18.51 -15.00
C ASP A 198 1.73 17.76 -14.97
N ARG A 199 2.19 17.35 -13.78
CA ARG A 199 3.44 16.60 -13.59
C ARG A 199 3.25 15.08 -13.55
N TYR A 200 2.03 14.61 -13.29
CA TYR A 200 1.81 13.21 -12.89
C TYR A 200 0.80 12.46 -13.73
N VAL A 201 -0.15 13.14 -14.39
CA VAL A 201 -1.09 12.50 -15.31
C VAL A 201 -0.31 11.75 -16.40
N GLY A 202 -0.72 10.51 -16.67
CA GLY A 202 -0.09 9.60 -17.62
C GLY A 202 1.13 8.85 -17.06
N ARG A 203 1.65 9.19 -15.87
CA ARG A 203 2.81 8.50 -15.29
C ARG A 203 2.41 7.18 -14.61
N THR A 204 3.31 6.21 -14.73
CA THR A 204 3.39 5.04 -13.84
C THR A 204 4.66 5.19 -13.01
N MET A 205 4.55 5.13 -11.68
CA MET A 205 5.66 5.42 -10.76
C MET A 205 5.85 4.29 -9.75
N GLU A 206 7.01 3.65 -9.75
CA GLU A 206 7.44 2.85 -8.62
C GLU A 206 7.89 3.75 -7.48
N ILE A 207 7.41 3.48 -6.26
CA ILE A 207 7.67 4.33 -5.10
C ILE A 207 8.25 3.52 -3.94
N ALA A 208 9.40 3.99 -3.44
CA ALA A 208 10.12 3.44 -2.31
C ALA A 208 10.73 4.58 -1.47
N GLY A 209 10.89 4.35 -0.16
CA GLY A 209 11.57 5.26 0.77
C GLY A 209 13.02 4.85 1.08
N ASP A 210 13.31 3.54 1.03
CA ASP A 210 14.64 3.00 1.32
C ASP A 210 14.95 1.70 0.59
N ALA A 211 16.23 1.31 0.58
CA ALA A 211 16.71 0.02 0.09
C ALA A 211 17.65 -0.60 1.14
N LEU A 212 17.32 -1.79 1.63
CA LEU A 212 17.96 -2.40 2.79
C LEU A 212 18.19 -3.88 2.56
N THR A 213 19.33 -4.38 3.01
CA THR A 213 19.59 -5.81 3.16
C THR A 213 18.98 -6.35 4.45
N GLY A 214 18.86 -7.68 4.57
CA GLY A 214 18.46 -8.30 5.83
C GLY A 214 19.38 -7.95 7.00
N ASN A 215 20.68 -7.79 6.74
CA ASN A 215 21.65 -7.33 7.74
C ASN A 215 21.41 -5.87 8.15
N ASP A 216 21.10 -4.97 7.22
CA ASP A 216 20.75 -3.59 7.53
C ASP A 216 19.46 -3.53 8.38
N LEU A 217 18.48 -4.40 8.10
CA LEU A 217 17.27 -4.50 8.90
C LEU A 217 17.59 -4.90 10.35
N ALA A 218 18.41 -5.94 10.55
CA ALA A 218 18.85 -6.36 11.88
C ALA A 218 19.56 -5.23 12.64
N GLU A 219 20.43 -4.47 11.97
CA GLU A 219 21.14 -3.35 12.58
C GLU A 219 20.17 -2.25 13.05
N HIS A 220 19.32 -1.74 12.15
CA HIS A 220 18.38 -0.67 12.48
C HIS A 220 17.38 -1.09 13.56
N LEU A 221 16.89 -2.33 13.51
CA LEU A 221 15.99 -2.87 14.54
C LEU A 221 16.71 -3.04 15.88
N THR A 222 17.97 -3.49 15.89
CA THR A 222 18.78 -3.59 17.11
C THR A 222 18.94 -2.24 17.78
N GLN A 223 19.28 -1.21 17.00
CA GLN A 223 19.42 0.16 17.49
C GLN A 223 18.09 0.68 18.06
N ALA A 224 16.98 0.50 17.33
CA ALA A 224 15.66 0.99 17.76
C ALA A 224 15.08 0.23 18.96
N ALA A 225 15.32 -1.08 19.06
CA ALA A 225 14.80 -1.93 20.13
C ALA A 225 15.64 -1.83 21.42
N GLY A 226 16.88 -1.34 21.34
CA GLY A 226 17.81 -1.32 22.48
C GLY A 226 18.28 -2.71 22.92
N ARG A 227 18.09 -3.73 22.07
CA ARG A 227 18.53 -5.11 22.29
C ARG A 227 18.86 -5.75 20.94
N THR A 228 19.72 -6.77 20.94
CA THR A 228 20.09 -7.48 19.71
C THR A 228 18.87 -8.09 19.03
N ILE A 229 18.68 -7.73 17.76
CA ILE A 229 17.74 -8.35 16.82
C ILE A 229 18.57 -8.99 15.72
N SER A 230 18.48 -10.31 15.57
CA SER A 230 19.11 -11.04 14.46
C SER A 230 18.18 -11.11 13.25
N TYR A 231 18.74 -11.33 12.05
CA TYR A 231 17.95 -11.56 10.84
C TYR A 231 18.24 -12.94 10.26
N SER A 232 17.21 -13.59 9.74
CA SER A 232 17.39 -14.67 8.77
C SER A 232 16.31 -14.62 7.71
N ARG A 233 16.59 -15.24 6.56
CA ARG A 233 15.53 -15.58 5.61
C ARG A 233 14.52 -16.53 6.27
N LEU A 234 13.29 -16.53 5.78
CA LEU A 234 12.30 -17.56 6.12
C LEU A 234 12.87 -18.97 5.90
N PRO A 235 12.60 -19.93 6.79
CA PRO A 235 13.06 -21.30 6.63
C PRO A 235 12.54 -21.92 5.33
N ALA A 236 13.41 -22.57 4.57
CA ALA A 236 13.04 -23.25 3.33
C ALA A 236 11.93 -24.30 3.51
N THR A 237 11.76 -24.84 4.73
CA THR A 237 10.66 -25.75 5.07
C THR A 237 9.28 -25.09 4.97
N LEU A 238 9.17 -23.79 5.29
CA LEU A 238 7.91 -23.05 5.14
C LEU A 238 7.58 -22.87 3.65
N SER A 239 8.56 -22.45 2.86
CA SER A 239 8.42 -22.24 1.41
C SER A 239 8.16 -23.54 0.64
N ALA A 240 8.63 -24.67 1.16
CA ALA A 240 8.31 -25.99 0.60
C ALA A 240 6.87 -26.45 0.91
N GLN A 241 6.25 -25.91 1.96
CA GLN A 241 4.88 -26.23 2.38
C GLN A 241 3.85 -25.23 1.85
N ASP A 242 4.28 -24.02 1.51
CA ASP A 242 3.45 -22.95 0.95
C ASP A 242 4.01 -22.52 -0.42
N GLU A 243 3.32 -22.95 -1.49
CA GLU A 243 3.69 -22.65 -2.88
C GLU A 243 3.73 -21.14 -3.15
N VAL A 244 2.82 -20.36 -2.55
CA VAL A 244 2.76 -18.91 -2.75
C VAL A 244 4.00 -18.28 -2.13
N LEU A 245 4.35 -18.69 -0.90
CA LEU A 245 5.54 -18.21 -0.23
C LEU A 245 6.82 -18.51 -1.02
N GLY A 246 6.95 -19.74 -1.54
CA GLY A 246 8.10 -20.11 -2.38
C GLY A 246 8.20 -19.28 -3.67
N LYS A 247 7.07 -18.91 -4.28
CA LYS A 247 7.07 -18.00 -5.44
C LYS A 247 7.44 -16.57 -5.06
N LEU A 248 6.94 -16.05 -3.93
CA LEU A 248 7.33 -14.72 -3.44
C LEU A 248 8.84 -14.64 -3.19
N GLU A 249 9.42 -15.67 -2.59
CA GLU A 249 10.86 -15.78 -2.39
C GLU A 249 11.65 -15.79 -3.71
N ALA A 250 11.17 -16.53 -4.71
CA ALA A 250 11.79 -16.53 -6.05
C ALA A 250 11.70 -15.16 -6.74
N LEU A 251 10.59 -14.44 -6.57
CA LEU A 251 10.42 -13.08 -7.08
C LEU A 251 11.29 -12.05 -6.36
N VAL A 252 11.60 -12.27 -5.07
CA VAL A 252 12.63 -11.47 -4.40
C VAL A 252 13.99 -11.81 -5.00
N ASP A 253 14.34 -13.09 -5.12
CA ASP A 253 15.65 -13.54 -5.60
C ASP A 253 15.96 -13.08 -7.04
N ASP A 254 14.95 -12.99 -7.91
CA ASP A 254 15.10 -12.48 -9.29
C ASP A 254 14.92 -10.96 -9.43
N GLY A 255 14.61 -10.27 -8.33
CA GLY A 255 14.54 -8.82 -8.23
C GLY A 255 13.17 -8.21 -8.52
N ARG A 256 12.19 -8.97 -9.07
CA ARG A 256 10.88 -8.43 -9.46
C ARG A 256 10.02 -7.97 -8.28
N LEU A 257 10.19 -8.59 -7.11
CA LEU A 257 9.56 -8.14 -5.85
C LEU A 257 10.53 -7.32 -4.99
N ALA A 258 11.84 -7.36 -5.27
CA ALA A 258 12.83 -6.59 -4.51
C ALA A 258 12.70 -5.08 -4.74
N GLY A 259 12.15 -4.66 -5.88
CA GLY A 259 11.93 -3.26 -6.23
C GLY A 259 13.14 -2.59 -6.89
N ASN A 260 12.86 -1.66 -7.79
CA ASN A 260 13.78 -1.04 -8.74
C ASN A 260 13.56 0.48 -8.86
N ALA A 261 12.85 1.08 -7.90
CA ALA A 261 12.56 2.50 -7.89
C ALA A 261 13.85 3.33 -7.75
N ASN A 262 13.93 4.44 -8.48
CA ASN A 262 15.07 5.36 -8.38
C ASN A 262 14.95 6.23 -7.12
N LEU A 263 15.59 5.79 -6.03
CA LEU A 263 15.51 6.47 -4.72
C LEU A 263 16.05 7.91 -4.74
N ASP A 264 17.08 8.21 -5.53
CA ASP A 264 17.63 9.57 -5.59
C ASP A 264 16.66 10.52 -6.29
N ALA A 265 16.05 10.08 -7.40
CA ALA A 265 15.01 10.83 -8.08
C ALA A 265 13.77 11.00 -7.19
N LEU A 266 13.35 9.93 -6.49
CA LEU A 266 12.22 9.98 -5.58
C LEU A 266 12.48 10.91 -4.40
N ARG A 267 13.69 10.96 -3.83
CA ARG A 267 14.03 11.89 -2.73
C ARG A 267 14.15 13.33 -3.21
N ALA A 268 14.62 13.56 -4.44
CA ALA A 268 14.60 14.88 -5.04
C ALA A 268 13.16 15.36 -5.29
N GLU A 269 12.26 14.46 -5.71
CA GLU A 269 10.86 14.75 -5.99
C GLU A 269 10.00 14.85 -4.71
N PHE A 270 10.25 13.98 -3.74
CA PHE A 270 9.54 13.84 -2.47
C PHE A 270 10.57 13.86 -1.32
N PRO A 271 11.04 15.05 -0.89
CA PRO A 271 12.10 15.18 0.10
C PRO A 271 11.72 14.70 1.50
N PHE A 272 10.47 14.30 1.67
CA PHE A 272 9.91 13.83 2.92
C PHE A 272 9.95 12.32 3.11
N LEU A 273 10.39 11.57 2.10
CA LEU A 273 10.45 10.10 2.15
C LEU A 273 11.28 9.63 3.32
N LEU A 274 10.68 8.76 4.13
CA LEU A 274 11.33 8.20 5.30
C LEU A 274 12.28 7.08 4.89
N ARG A 275 13.49 7.16 5.44
CA ARG A 275 14.37 6.01 5.62
C ARG A 275 13.89 5.18 6.79
N PHE A 276 14.26 3.90 6.82
CA PHE A 276 13.73 2.98 7.83
C PHE A 276 14.13 3.34 9.26
N ASP A 277 15.36 3.81 9.48
CA ASP A 277 15.82 4.33 10.78
C ASP A 277 14.93 5.46 11.30
N ARG A 278 14.59 6.41 10.42
CA ARG A 278 13.72 7.55 10.74
C ARG A 278 12.27 7.15 10.91
N TRP A 279 11.82 6.14 10.17
CA TRP A 279 10.50 5.57 10.35
C TRP A 279 10.39 4.88 11.72
N LEU A 280 11.36 4.05 12.11
CA LEU A 280 11.41 3.40 13.43
C LEU A 280 11.48 4.40 14.59
N ALA A 281 12.22 5.50 14.42
CA ALA A 281 12.31 6.57 15.42
C ALA A 281 11.07 7.49 15.48
N GLY A 282 10.14 7.35 14.53
CA GLY A 282 8.98 8.22 14.38
C GLY A 282 7.69 7.42 14.21
N PRO A 283 7.05 7.43 13.02
CA PRO A 283 5.73 6.80 12.83
C PRO A 283 5.67 5.30 13.15
N GLY A 284 6.78 4.57 12.98
CA GLY A 284 6.88 3.13 13.23
C GLY A 284 7.17 2.77 14.69
N ALA A 285 7.51 3.73 15.55
CA ALA A 285 7.97 3.47 16.92
C ALA A 285 6.94 2.68 17.76
N VAL A 286 5.65 3.03 17.64
CA VAL A 286 4.57 2.36 18.37
C VAL A 286 4.37 0.94 17.87
N LEU A 287 4.37 0.74 16.54
CA LEU A 287 4.23 -0.59 15.93
C LEU A 287 5.39 -1.51 16.32
N LEU A 288 6.62 -1.00 16.30
CA LEU A 288 7.78 -1.74 16.78
C LEU A 288 7.62 -2.13 18.26
N ALA A 289 7.21 -1.20 19.12
CA ALA A 289 7.03 -1.47 20.55
C ALA A 289 5.96 -2.53 20.81
N GLU A 290 4.89 -2.57 20.01
CA GLU A 290 3.87 -3.62 20.05
C GLU A 290 4.43 -4.97 19.59
N ALA A 291 5.14 -5.00 18.46
CA ALA A 291 5.74 -6.22 17.90
C ALA A 291 6.76 -6.86 18.84
N LEU A 292 7.55 -6.05 19.57
CA LEU A 292 8.52 -6.53 20.55
C LEU A 292 7.86 -7.15 21.80
N ARG A 293 6.58 -6.88 22.06
CA ARG A 293 5.83 -7.36 23.24
C ARG A 293 4.85 -8.48 22.93
N ALA A 294 4.41 -8.63 21.68
CA ALA A 294 3.40 -9.59 21.28
C ALA A 294 3.98 -11.01 21.24
N SER A 295 3.69 -11.82 22.26
CA SER A 295 4.04 -13.25 22.29
C SER A 295 3.17 -14.06 21.32
N ASP A 296 3.81 -14.70 20.34
CA ASP A 296 3.35 -15.69 19.35
C ASP A 296 1.82 -15.92 19.25
N THR A 297 1.13 -15.06 18.51
CA THR A 297 0.06 -15.52 17.61
C THR A 297 0.74 -15.69 16.27
N GLY A 298 0.93 -16.94 15.80
CA GLY A 298 1.79 -17.29 14.68
C GLY A 298 1.63 -16.44 13.41
N ILE A 299 2.61 -16.53 12.50
CA ILE A 299 2.70 -15.72 11.27
C ILE A 299 1.36 -15.66 10.54
N VAL A 300 0.66 -14.53 10.67
CA VAL A 300 -0.41 -14.13 9.75
C VAL A 300 0.18 -13.02 8.92
N LEU A 301 0.67 -13.37 7.71
CA LEU A 301 0.93 -12.37 6.68
C LEU A 301 -0.41 -11.66 6.42
N ARG A 302 -0.54 -10.41 6.89
CA ARG A 302 -1.72 -9.56 6.69
C ARG A 302 -1.64 -8.83 5.37
#